data_AF-A0A1T4L1E1-F1
#
_entry.id   AF-A0A1T4L1E1-F1
#
_cell.length_a   1.000
_cell.length_b   1.000
_cell.length_c   1.000
_cell.angle_alpha   90.00
_cell.angle_beta   90.00
_cell.angle_gamma   90.00
#
_symmetry.space_group_name_H-M   'P 1'
#
loop_
_entity.id
_entity.type
_entity.pdbx_description
1 polymer ?
#
loop_
_entity_poly.entity_id
_entity_poly.type
_entity_poly.pdbx_seq_one_letter_code
_entity_poly.pdbx_strand_id
1 'polypeptide(L)'
;MSRYPSIHQLTKERGCPEVVVRFAEARCEEYTPHDVFVMDICRCGDEYFIVECGCMNSAGFYAADIEAIVTAVSAYFADKK
;
A
#
# COMPACT_ATOMS: atom_id res chain seq x y z
N MET A 1 -4.26 2.61 -6.99
CA MET A 1 -3.61 1.32 -6.64
C MET A 1 -3.35 0.57 -7.94
N SER A 2 -2.27 -0.20 -8.07
CA SER A 2 -2.15 -1.12 -9.22
C SER A 2 -2.83 -2.43 -8.85
N ARG A 3 -3.85 -2.84 -9.61
CA ARG A 3 -4.55 -4.11 -9.40
C ARG A 3 -4.13 -5.08 -10.50
N TYR A 4 -3.70 -6.28 -10.13
CA TYR A 4 -3.48 -7.38 -11.07
C TYR A 4 -4.79 -8.17 -11.22
N PRO A 5 -5.49 -8.10 -12.37
CA PRO A 5 -6.56 -9.03 -12.69
C PRO A 5 -5.93 -10.36 -13.14
N SER A 6 -6.72 -11.43 -13.08
CA SER A 6 -6.40 -12.83 -13.43
C SER A 6 -5.89 -13.08 -14.87
N ILE A 7 -5.63 -12.03 -15.65
CA ILE A 7 -5.20 -12.04 -17.05
C ILE A 7 -4.03 -11.08 -17.29
N HIS A 8 -2.95 -11.14 -16.49
CA HIS A 8 -1.62 -10.56 -16.78
C HIS A 8 -1.56 -9.09 -17.29
N GLN A 9 -2.61 -8.29 -17.09
CA GLN A 9 -2.74 -6.96 -17.68
C GLN A 9 -3.02 -5.94 -16.58
N LEU A 10 -2.10 -4.99 -16.42
CA LEU A 10 -2.12 -4.00 -15.35
C LEU A 10 -3.25 -2.99 -15.60
N THR A 11 -4.33 -3.06 -14.81
CA THR A 11 -5.41 -2.07 -14.88
C THR A 11 -5.16 -1.00 -13.81
N LYS A 12 -5.03 0.25 -14.24
CA LYS A 12 -4.74 1.40 -13.37
C LYS A 12 -6.07 2.05 -12.96
N GLU A 13 -6.53 1.75 -11.76
CA GLU A 13 -7.73 2.38 -11.19
C GLU A 13 -7.34 3.31 -10.03
N ARG A 14 -8.01 4.47 -9.97
CA ARG A 14 -7.91 5.39 -8.84
C ARG A 14 -8.73 4.85 -7.67
N GLY A 15 -8.16 4.94 -6.47
CA GLY A 15 -8.75 4.37 -5.25
C GLY A 15 -8.17 3.02 -4.85
N CYS A 16 -8.39 2.65 -3.60
CA CYS A 16 -8.12 1.35 -3.02
C CYS A 16 -9.44 0.85 -2.41
N PRO A 17 -9.91 -0.37 -2.70
CA PRO A 17 -11.11 -0.91 -2.05
C PRO A 17 -10.95 -0.88 -0.53
N GLU A 18 -11.97 -0.42 0.18
CA GLU A 18 -11.92 -0.22 1.65
C GLU A 18 -11.56 -1.51 2.40
N VAL A 19 -12.00 -2.67 1.91
CA VAL A 19 -11.65 -3.98 2.47
C VAL A 19 -10.14 -4.25 2.45
N VAL A 20 -9.42 -3.78 1.43
CA VAL A 20 -7.97 -3.93 1.33
C VAL A 20 -7.27 -3.00 2.30
N VAL A 21 -7.79 -1.78 2.48
CA VAL A 21 -7.26 -0.81 3.47
C VAL A 21 -7.39 -1.38 4.87
N ARG A 22 -8.57 -1.86 5.25
CA ARG A 22 -8.82 -2.48 6.57
C ARG A 22 -7.94 -3.71 6.80
N PHE A 23 -7.74 -4.52 5.75
CA PHE A 23 -6.83 -5.66 5.84
C PHE A 23 -5.39 -5.20 6.12
N ALA A 24 -4.91 -4.19 5.40
CA ALA A 24 -3.56 -3.65 5.59
C ALA A 24 -3.39 -3.08 7.01
N GLU A 25 -4.35 -2.28 7.48
CA GLU A 25 -4.34 -1.70 8.84
C GLU A 25 -4.27 -2.79 9.92
N ALA A 26 -5.11 -3.83 9.81
CA ALA A 26 -5.10 -4.94 10.76
C ALA A 26 -3.76 -5.71 10.77
N ARG A 27 -3.05 -5.80 9.64
CA ARG A 27 -1.71 -6.41 9.60
C ARG A 27 -0.64 -5.48 10.18
N CYS A 28 -0.76 -4.17 9.98
CA CYS A 28 0.15 -3.20 10.60
C CYS A 28 0.07 -3.23 12.14
N GLU A 29 -1.11 -3.48 12.72
CA GLU A 29 -1.28 -3.66 14.16
C GLU A 29 -0.54 -4.89 14.70
N GLU A 30 -0.47 -5.97 13.91
CA GLU A 30 0.25 -7.19 14.27
C GLU A 30 1.77 -7.02 14.08
N TYR A 31 2.16 -6.40 12.97
CA TYR A 31 3.56 -6.26 12.60
C TYR A 31 3.79 -5.05 11.68
N THR A 32 4.52 -4.07 12.19
CA THR A 32 4.98 -2.89 11.42
C THR A 32 6.50 -2.96 11.27
N PRO A 33 7.03 -3.24 10.06
CA PRO A 33 8.47 -3.39 9.84
C PRO A 33 9.26 -2.08 10.03
N HIS A 34 8.65 -0.95 9.67
CA HIS A 34 9.27 0.38 9.73
C HIS A 34 8.19 1.46 9.77
N ASP A 35 8.54 2.68 10.19
CA ASP A 35 7.63 3.85 10.22
C ASP A 35 6.92 4.10 8.87
N VAL A 36 7.55 3.74 7.75
CA VAL A 36 7.05 3.94 6.39
C VAL A 36 7.52 2.81 5.49
N PHE A 37 6.59 2.08 4.88
CA PHE A 37 6.87 0.94 4.00
C PHE A 37 5.73 0.76 2.99
N VAL A 38 5.94 -0.12 2.00
CA VAL A 38 4.91 -0.49 1.02
C VAL A 38 4.49 -1.92 1.25
N MET A 39 3.19 -2.18 1.16
CA MET A 39 2.59 -3.49 1.35
C MET A 39 1.86 -3.91 0.08
N ASP A 40 2.36 -4.96 -0.57
CA ASP A 40 1.71 -5.56 -1.72
C ASP A 40 0.76 -6.66 -1.24
N ILE A 41 -0.53 -6.46 -1.53
CA ILE A 41 -1.62 -7.34 -1.08
C ILE A 41 -2.25 -8.00 -2.29
N CYS A 42 -2.36 -9.32 -2.26
CA CYS A 42 -3.09 -10.10 -3.25
C CYS A 42 -4.38 -10.69 -2.65
N ARG A 43 -5.35 -10.99 -3.52
CA ARG A 43 -6.56 -11.72 -3.15
C ARG A 43 -6.50 -13.11 -3.79
N CYS A 44 -6.69 -14.15 -2.99
CA CYS A 44 -6.82 -15.53 -3.46
C CYS A 44 -8.15 -16.09 -2.95
N GLY A 45 -9.08 -16.38 -3.87
CA GLY A 45 -10.45 -16.72 -3.50
C GLY A 45 -11.14 -15.57 -2.77
N ASP A 46 -11.57 -15.81 -1.54
CA ASP A 46 -12.22 -14.81 -0.67
C ASP A 46 -11.30 -14.25 0.42
N GLU A 47 -10.02 -14.65 0.42
CA GLU A 47 -9.03 -14.23 1.40
C GLU A 47 -7.99 -13.29 0.80
N TYR A 48 -7.40 -12.45 1.66
CA TYR A 48 -6.33 -11.52 1.33
C TYR A 48 -5.03 -11.96 1.97
N PHE A 49 -3.93 -11.81 1.24
CA PHE A 49 -2.60 -12.21 1.67
C PHE A 49 -1.60 -11.08 1.40
N ILE A 50 -0.63 -10.93 2.30
CA ILE A 50 0.54 -10.08 2.05
C ILE A 50 1.53 -10.87 1.19
N VAL A 51 1.92 -10.31 0.05
CA VAL A 51 2.90 -10.91 -0.86
C VAL A 51 4.31 -10.39 -0.55
N GLU A 52 4.43 -9.08 -0.33
CA GLU A 52 5.70 -8.41 -0.09
C GLU A 52 5.51 -7.17 0.79
N CYS A 53 6.46 -6.93 1.69
CA CYS A 53 6.63 -5.65 2.37
C CYS A 53 7.94 -5.03 1.89
N GLY A 54 7.84 -4.01 1.04
CA GLY A 54 8.98 -3.36 0.41
C GLY A 54 9.33 -2.00 1.04
N CYS A 55 10.51 -1.50 0.71
CA CYS A 55 10.91 -0.15 1.06
C CYS A 55 10.23 0.88 0.15
N MET A 56 9.83 2.02 0.73
CA MET A 56 9.18 3.12 0.00
C MET A 56 10.00 3.66 -1.19
N ASN A 57 11.33 3.58 -1.14
CA ASN A 57 12.23 4.07 -2.18
C ASN A 57 12.12 3.32 -3.53
N SER A 58 11.54 2.11 -3.54
CA SER A 58 11.44 1.27 -4.74
C SER A 58 9.99 0.97 -5.16
N ALA A 59 9.02 1.60 -4.51
CA ALA A 59 7.62 1.47 -4.88
C ALA A 59 7.38 2.17 -6.22
N GLY A 60 6.73 1.51 -7.17
CA GLY A 60 6.42 2.12 -8.48
C GLY A 60 5.47 3.32 -8.41
N PHE A 61 4.93 3.65 -7.21
CA PHE A 61 4.04 4.77 -6.89
C PHE A 61 2.88 5.05 -7.87
N TYR A 62 2.54 4.07 -8.71
CA TYR A 62 1.81 4.18 -9.98
C TYR A 62 0.78 5.34 -10.11
N ALA A 63 -0.53 5.05 -10.16
CA ALA A 63 -1.57 6.09 -10.21
C ALA A 63 -1.89 6.64 -8.80
N ALA A 64 -0.97 6.50 -7.85
CA ALA A 64 -1.12 7.02 -6.51
C ALA A 64 -0.84 8.52 -6.51
N ASP A 65 -1.45 9.24 -5.58
CA ASP A 65 -1.19 10.65 -5.39
C ASP A 65 0.15 10.82 -4.67
N ILE A 66 1.23 10.90 -5.45
CA ILE A 66 2.60 11.02 -4.93
C ILE A 66 2.73 12.27 -4.06
N GLU A 67 2.08 13.36 -4.45
CA GLU A 67 2.12 14.62 -3.70
C GLU A 67 1.46 14.46 -2.33
N ALA A 68 0.30 13.80 -2.26
CA ALA A 68 -0.35 13.48 -1.00
C ALA A 68 0.52 12.56 -0.11
N ILE A 69 1.15 11.54 -0.70
CA ILE A 69 2.03 10.60 0.03
C ILE A 69 3.24 11.35 0.60
N VAL A 70 3.96 12.11 -0.23
CA VAL A 70 5.14 12.88 0.18
C VAL A 70 4.77 13.91 1.24
N THR A 71 3.63 14.58 1.09
CA THR A 71 3.14 15.55 2.08
C THR A 71 2.85 14.87 3.42
N ALA A 72 2.13 13.75 3.42
CA ALA A 72 1.80 13.03 4.65
C ALA A 72 3.05 12.49 5.37
N VAL A 73 3.99 11.91 4.63
CA VAL A 73 5.26 11.41 5.17
C VAL A 73 6.11 12.56 5.72
N SER A 74 6.22 13.66 4.98
CA SER A 74 6.99 14.83 5.42
C SER A 74 6.40 15.45 6.68
N ALA A 75 5.08 15.53 6.78
CA ALA A 75 4.38 16.00 7.98
C ALA A 75 4.66 15.08 9.17
N TYR A 76 4.55 13.75 9.00
CA TYR A 76 4.82 12.79 10.06
C TYR A 76 6.23 12.93 10.66
N PHE A 77 7.25 13.10 9.81
CA PHE A 77 8.63 13.31 10.27
C PHE A 77 8.88 14.72 10.83
N ALA A 78 8.16 15.74 10.35
CA ALA A 78 8.25 17.09 10.89
C ALA A 78 7.64 17.21 12.31
N ASP A 79 6.57 16.45 12.58
CA ASP A 79 5.85 16.43 13.86
C ASP A 79 6.54 15.54 14.92
N LYS A 80 7.40 14.59 14.50
CA LYS A 80 8.25 13.78 15.39
C LYS A 80 9.43 14.56 16.03
N LYS A 81 9.44 15.90 15.97
CA LYS A 81 10.49 16.76 16.56
C LYS A 81 10.24 17.11 18.03
#